data_AF-A0A922P2Y5-F1
#
_entry.id   AF-A0A922P2Y5-F1
#
_cell.length_a   1.000
_cell.length_b   1.000
_cell.length_c   1.000
_cell.angle_alpha   90.00
_cell.angle_beta   90.00
_cell.angle_gamma   90.00
#
_symmetry.space_group_name_H-M   'P 1'
#
loop_
_entity.id
_entity.type
_entity.pdbx_description
1 polymer ?
#
loop_
_entity_poly.entity_id
_entity_poly.type
_entity_poly.pdbx_seq_one_letter_code
_entity_poly.pdbx_strand_id
1 'polypeptide(L)'
;MNLPYYLVVTDEVTYADSKHFRIRINPKYRDNEPLIVHEYEHIKQQYFFMATMLLTGVIAYFMGYTLAAIYFAIFSVTTKDLLYTFVRPLRYYFEVKAYAAQLKQLEYEHGSAVVHDNAMTFAEALTTGYNLNVTKGKAFKDIVTAYLDL
;
A
#
# COMPACT_ATOMS: atom_id res chain seq x y z
N MET A 1 -10.01 4.92 -15.19
CA MET A 1 -10.25 3.63 -14.49
C MET A 1 -11.42 3.79 -13.50
N ASN A 2 -12.46 2.94 -13.50
CA ASN A 2 -13.52 2.98 -12.46
C ASN A 2 -13.02 2.23 -11.21
N LEU A 3 -12.41 2.94 -10.30
CA LEU A 3 -11.75 2.35 -9.14
C LEU A 3 -12.78 2.06 -8.01
N PRO A 4 -12.76 0.88 -7.36
CA PRO A 4 -13.82 0.40 -6.47
C PRO A 4 -13.80 1.02 -5.04
N TYR A 5 -13.14 2.15 -4.82
CA TYR A 5 -12.99 2.78 -3.50
C TYR A 5 -13.45 4.24 -3.51
N TYR A 6 -13.77 4.77 -2.32
CA TYR A 6 -14.14 6.16 -2.15
C TYR A 6 -12.89 7.05 -2.23
N LEU A 7 -12.66 7.65 -3.39
CA LEU A 7 -11.72 8.77 -3.54
C LEU A 7 -12.35 10.02 -2.92
N VAL A 8 -11.67 10.62 -1.97
CA VAL A 8 -12.08 11.86 -1.30
C VAL A 8 -11.06 12.94 -1.63
N VAL A 9 -11.48 13.95 -2.37
CA VAL A 9 -10.64 15.11 -2.67
C VAL A 9 -10.68 16.06 -1.47
N THR A 10 -9.53 16.37 -0.87
CA THR A 10 -9.45 17.17 0.37
C THR A 10 -8.11 17.88 0.50
N ASP A 11 -8.10 19.10 1.04
CA ASP A 11 -6.88 19.88 1.31
C ASP A 11 -6.15 19.43 2.60
N GLU A 12 -6.70 18.47 3.34
CA GLU A 12 -6.13 17.95 4.59
C GLU A 12 -4.86 17.10 4.40
N VAL A 13 -4.53 16.72 3.16
CA VAL A 13 -3.36 15.90 2.83
C VAL A 13 -2.41 16.66 1.91
N THR A 14 -1.11 16.48 2.12
CA THR A 14 -0.07 17.15 1.29
C THR A 14 -0.06 16.62 -0.14
N TYR A 15 -0.20 15.30 -0.32
CA TYR A 15 -0.18 14.64 -1.62
C TYR A 15 -1.41 13.73 -1.76
N ALA A 16 -1.32 12.54 -1.20
CA ALA A 16 -2.40 11.59 -1.01
C ALA A 16 -2.11 10.76 0.24
N ASP A 17 -3.14 10.13 0.79
CA ASP A 17 -2.99 9.02 1.73
C ASP A 17 -4.14 8.02 1.60
N SER A 18 -3.95 6.84 2.16
CA SER A 18 -4.95 5.80 2.26
C SER A 18 -5.19 5.50 3.74
N LYS A 19 -6.44 5.64 4.17
CA LYS A 19 -6.88 5.29 5.52
C LYS A 19 -8.03 4.30 5.46
N HIS A 20 -7.78 3.11 6.01
CA HIS A 20 -8.70 1.98 6.01
C HIS A 20 -9.18 1.60 4.60
N PHE A 21 -10.32 2.15 4.16
CA PHE A 21 -11.00 1.79 2.92
C PHE A 21 -11.21 2.98 1.98
N ARG A 22 -10.49 4.09 2.22
CA ARG A 22 -10.65 5.34 1.48
C ARG A 22 -9.29 5.91 1.09
N ILE A 23 -9.25 6.50 -0.09
CA ILE A 23 -8.11 7.28 -0.56
C ILE A 23 -8.47 8.75 -0.41
N ARG A 24 -7.60 9.52 0.22
CA ARG A 24 -7.72 10.97 0.28
C ARG A 24 -6.64 11.56 -0.59
N ILE A 25 -6.99 12.52 -1.43
CA ILE A 25 -6.04 13.14 -2.35
C ILE A 25 -6.20 14.65 -2.33
N ASN A 26 -5.07 15.36 -2.37
CA ASN A 26 -5.09 16.80 -2.51
C ASN A 26 -5.69 17.18 -3.88
N PRO A 27 -6.54 18.23 -3.98
CA PRO A 27 -7.14 18.64 -5.26
C PRO A 27 -6.12 18.83 -6.40
N LYS A 28 -4.90 19.27 -6.07
CA LYS A 28 -3.80 19.44 -7.03
C LYS A 28 -3.39 18.14 -7.74
N TYR A 29 -3.56 17.00 -7.06
CA TYR A 29 -3.15 15.68 -7.56
C TYR A 29 -4.33 14.78 -7.90
N ARG A 30 -5.57 15.31 -7.90
CA ARG A 30 -6.80 14.51 -8.07
C ARG A 30 -6.84 13.67 -9.36
N ASP A 31 -6.10 14.08 -10.38
CA ASP A 31 -6.03 13.44 -11.70
C ASP A 31 -4.67 12.74 -11.92
N ASN A 32 -3.84 12.62 -10.87
CA ASN A 32 -2.57 11.89 -10.91
C ASN A 32 -2.83 10.39 -10.73
N GLU A 33 -3.16 9.71 -11.83
CA GLU A 33 -3.46 8.28 -11.86
C GLU A 33 -2.35 7.42 -11.22
N PRO A 34 -1.04 7.65 -11.45
CA PRO A 34 0.01 6.88 -10.79
C PRO A 34 -0.01 6.98 -9.26
N LEU A 35 -0.21 8.19 -8.71
CA LEU A 35 -0.32 8.39 -7.28
C LEU A 35 -1.57 7.72 -6.70
N ILE A 36 -2.67 7.76 -7.44
CA ILE A 36 -3.92 7.11 -7.06
C ILE A 36 -3.76 5.57 -7.05
N VAL A 37 -3.01 5.01 -8.00
CA VAL A 37 -2.66 3.58 -8.05
C VAL A 37 -1.77 3.18 -6.86
N HIS A 38 -0.82 4.03 -6.48
CA HIS A 38 0.00 3.83 -5.28
C HIS A 38 -0.88 3.65 -4.03
N GLU A 39 -1.74 4.62 -3.76
CA GLU A 39 -2.62 4.58 -2.59
C GLU A 39 -3.61 3.41 -2.65
N TYR A 40 -4.04 3.02 -3.85
CA TYR A 40 -4.91 1.88 -4.00
C TYR A 40 -4.24 0.55 -3.63
N GLU A 41 -2.92 0.42 -3.84
CA GLU A 41 -2.18 -0.76 -3.40
C GLU A 41 -2.28 -0.94 -1.89
N HIS A 42 -2.22 0.13 -1.10
CA HIS A 42 -2.41 0.06 0.34
C HIS A 42 -3.83 -0.37 0.75
N ILE A 43 -4.84 0.02 -0.03
CA ILE A 43 -6.22 -0.45 0.16
C ILE A 43 -6.33 -1.96 -0.15
N LYS A 44 -5.71 -2.45 -1.23
CA LYS A 44 -5.66 -3.89 -1.54
C LYS A 44 -4.96 -4.68 -0.44
N GLN A 45 -3.85 -4.16 0.08
CA GLN A 45 -3.16 -4.74 1.24
C GLN A 45 -4.09 -4.82 2.46
N GLN A 46 -4.84 -3.75 2.77
CA GLN A 46 -5.83 -3.76 3.84
C GLN A 46 -6.88 -4.86 3.65
N TYR A 47 -7.45 -4.97 2.44
CA TYR A 47 -8.44 -6.01 2.13
C TYR A 47 -7.88 -7.43 2.28
N PHE A 48 -6.62 -7.66 1.90
CA PHE A 48 -5.96 -8.95 2.08
C PHE A 48 -5.90 -9.37 3.55
N PHE A 49 -5.46 -8.47 4.44
CA PHE A 49 -5.41 -8.76 5.88
C PHE A 49 -6.81 -8.93 6.47
N MET A 50 -7.76 -8.09 6.08
CA MET A 50 -9.13 -8.18 6.55
C MET A 50 -9.76 -9.53 6.17
N ALA A 51 -9.65 -9.93 4.90
CA ALA A 51 -10.19 -11.20 4.41
C ALA A 51 -9.56 -12.39 5.13
N THR A 52 -8.23 -12.39 5.31
CA THR A 52 -7.50 -13.46 6.01
C THR A 52 -7.94 -13.59 7.46
N MET A 53 -8.06 -12.46 8.18
CA MET A 53 -8.48 -12.45 9.58
C MET A 53 -9.94 -12.86 9.75
N LEU A 54 -10.84 -12.36 8.91
CA LEU A 54 -12.25 -12.75 8.95
C LEU A 54 -12.45 -14.23 8.67
N LEU A 55 -11.78 -14.77 7.64
CA LEU A 55 -11.81 -16.20 7.34
C LEU A 55 -11.31 -17.04 8.52
N THR A 56 -10.21 -16.63 9.13
CA THR A 56 -9.68 -17.29 10.34
C THR A 56 -10.67 -17.21 11.50
N GLY A 57 -11.34 -16.07 11.69
CA GLY A 57 -12.37 -15.90 12.69
C GLY A 57 -13.58 -16.81 12.47
N VAL A 58 -14.03 -16.97 11.22
CA VAL A 58 -15.11 -17.90 10.84
C VAL A 58 -14.71 -19.34 11.16
N ILE A 59 -13.50 -19.76 10.79
CA ILE A 59 -12.98 -21.10 11.12
C ILE A 59 -12.94 -21.31 12.63
N ALA A 60 -12.40 -20.35 13.38
CA ALA A 60 -12.33 -20.41 14.84
C ALA A 60 -13.71 -20.55 15.49
N TYR A 61 -14.72 -19.83 14.98
CA TYR A 61 -16.09 -19.93 15.46
C TYR A 61 -16.67 -21.33 15.25
N PHE A 62 -16.53 -21.91 14.06
CA PHE A 62 -17.02 -23.27 13.76
C PHE A 62 -16.29 -24.37 14.54
N MET A 63 -15.08 -24.10 15.03
CA MET A 63 -14.34 -24.99 15.93
C MET A 63 -14.69 -24.80 17.42
N GLY A 64 -15.62 -23.89 17.75
CA GLY A 64 -16.04 -23.61 19.13
C GLY A 64 -15.18 -22.56 19.86
N TYR A 65 -14.20 -21.95 19.20
CA TYR A 65 -13.34 -20.90 19.77
C TYR A 65 -13.97 -19.51 19.64
N THR A 66 -15.14 -19.31 20.26
CA THR A 66 -15.92 -18.06 20.12
C THR A 66 -15.12 -16.80 20.49
N LEU A 67 -14.35 -16.84 21.57
CA LEU A 67 -13.55 -15.67 21.99
C LEU A 67 -12.44 -15.35 20.96
N ALA A 68 -11.80 -16.37 20.38
CA ALA A 68 -10.80 -16.18 19.33
C ALA A 68 -11.44 -15.59 18.06
N ALA A 69 -12.62 -16.07 17.68
CA ALA A 69 -13.37 -15.53 16.54
C ALA A 69 -13.66 -14.02 16.68
N ILE A 70 -14.05 -13.58 17.88
CA ILE A 70 -14.26 -12.15 18.19
C ILE A 70 -12.95 -11.36 18.03
N TYR A 71 -11.85 -11.87 18.57
CA TYR A 71 -10.54 -11.21 18.40
C TYR A 71 -10.15 -11.08 16.93
N PHE A 72 -10.30 -12.16 16.14
CA PHE A 72 -10.01 -12.11 14.71
C PHE A 72 -10.90 -11.10 13.96
N ALA A 73 -12.18 -10.99 14.30
CA ALA A 73 -13.07 -9.99 13.73
C ALA A 73 -12.60 -8.55 14.04
N ILE A 74 -12.21 -8.26 15.28
CA ILE A 74 -11.70 -6.94 15.69
C ILE A 74 -10.38 -6.62 14.98
N PHE A 75 -9.43 -7.57 14.98
CA PHE A 75 -8.13 -7.39 14.37
C PHE A 75 -8.18 -7.29 12.85
N SER A 76 -9.21 -7.81 12.20
CA SER A 76 -9.37 -7.72 10.74
C SER A 76 -9.29 -6.30 10.18
N VAL A 77 -9.67 -5.29 10.97
CA VAL A 77 -9.65 -3.89 10.56
C VAL A 77 -8.33 -3.20 10.89
N THR A 78 -7.61 -3.64 11.93
CA THR A 78 -6.46 -2.90 12.49
C THR A 78 -5.12 -3.59 12.24
N THR A 79 -5.09 -4.88 11.88
CA THR A 79 -3.83 -5.64 11.76
C THR A 79 -2.84 -4.98 10.81
N LYS A 80 -3.25 -4.62 9.58
CA LYS A 80 -2.31 -4.02 8.63
C LYS A 80 -1.76 -2.70 9.16
N ASP A 81 -2.58 -1.85 9.75
CA ASP A 81 -2.14 -0.56 10.31
C ASP A 81 -1.16 -0.74 11.47
N LEU A 82 -1.40 -1.74 12.34
CA LEU A 82 -0.47 -2.11 13.41
C LEU A 82 0.85 -2.64 12.85
N LEU A 83 0.80 -3.57 11.88
CA LEU A 83 2.00 -4.12 11.25
C LEU A 83 2.80 -3.04 10.51
N TYR A 84 2.11 -2.17 9.78
CA TYR A 84 2.72 -1.01 9.13
C TYR A 84 3.40 -0.10 10.15
N THR A 85 2.75 0.19 11.28
CA THR A 85 3.27 1.10 12.31
C THR A 85 4.44 0.52 13.11
N PHE A 86 4.41 -0.77 13.43
CA PHE A 86 5.38 -1.35 14.38
C PHE A 86 6.43 -2.24 13.72
N VAL A 87 6.16 -2.81 12.54
CA VAL A 87 7.03 -3.80 11.90
C VAL A 87 7.67 -3.19 10.65
N ARG A 88 8.84 -2.56 10.83
CA ARG A 88 9.57 -1.87 9.74
C ARG A 88 9.76 -2.72 8.47
N PRO A 89 10.13 -4.02 8.55
CA PRO A 89 10.26 -4.84 7.35
C PRO A 89 8.96 -4.98 6.55
N LEU A 90 7.82 -5.06 7.24
CA LEU A 90 6.51 -5.15 6.59
C LEU A 90 6.10 -3.80 5.99
N ARG A 91 6.34 -2.69 6.71
CA ARG A 91 6.16 -1.35 6.14
C ARG A 91 6.92 -1.19 4.83
N TYR A 92 8.22 -1.54 4.85
CA TYR A 92 9.06 -1.49 3.68
C TYR A 92 8.50 -2.33 2.53
N TYR A 93 8.08 -3.58 2.81
CA TYR A 93 7.47 -4.44 1.81
C TYR A 93 6.20 -3.85 1.19
N PHE A 94 5.34 -3.26 2.00
CA PHE A 94 4.10 -2.62 1.54
C PHE A 94 4.36 -1.42 0.62
N GLU A 95 5.30 -0.57 0.98
CA GLU A 95 5.69 0.58 0.16
C GLU A 95 6.36 0.16 -1.15
N VAL A 96 7.25 -0.84 -1.12
CA VAL A 96 7.90 -1.38 -2.33
C VAL A 96 6.85 -1.86 -3.34
N LYS A 97 5.82 -2.57 -2.88
CA LYS A 97 4.71 -2.99 -3.75
C LYS A 97 3.90 -1.81 -4.30
N ALA A 98 3.62 -0.81 -3.47
CA ALA A 98 2.89 0.38 -3.90
C ALA A 98 3.65 1.18 -4.95
N TYR A 99 4.96 1.39 -4.75
CA TYR A 99 5.83 2.02 -5.74
C TYR A 99 5.99 1.19 -7.02
N ALA A 100 6.04 -0.13 -6.93
CA ALA A 100 6.07 -1.00 -8.11
C ALA A 100 4.80 -0.84 -8.96
N ALA A 101 3.62 -0.81 -8.34
CA ALA A 101 2.36 -0.56 -9.04
C ALA A 101 2.31 0.86 -9.66
N GLN A 102 2.81 1.86 -8.94
CA GLN A 102 2.94 3.23 -9.45
C GLN A 102 3.88 3.32 -10.65
N LEU A 103 5.01 2.61 -10.64
CA LEU A 103 5.91 2.54 -11.79
C LEU A 103 5.25 1.90 -13.01
N LYS A 104 4.48 0.83 -12.80
CA LYS A 104 3.74 0.18 -13.89
C LYS A 104 2.75 1.14 -14.56
N GLN A 105 2.06 1.94 -13.75
CA GLN A 105 1.16 2.98 -14.25
C GLN A 105 1.93 4.09 -15.00
N LEU A 106 3.07 4.53 -14.48
CA LEU A 106 3.92 5.52 -15.16
C LEU A 106 4.45 5.01 -16.50
N GLU A 107 4.88 3.74 -16.57
CA GLU A 107 5.28 3.11 -17.83
C GLU A 107 4.13 3.11 -18.83
N TYR A 108 2.92 2.77 -18.39
CA TYR A 108 1.73 2.75 -19.23
C TYR A 108 1.42 4.15 -19.82
N GLU A 109 1.55 5.22 -19.01
CA GLU A 109 1.22 6.58 -19.42
C GLU A 109 2.32 7.29 -20.22
N HIS A 110 3.60 7.00 -19.94
CA HIS A 110 4.73 7.79 -20.43
C HIS A 110 5.83 6.94 -21.10
N GLY A 111 5.66 5.62 -21.19
CA GLY A 111 6.61 4.69 -21.77
C GLY A 111 7.74 4.27 -20.83
N SER A 112 8.54 3.29 -21.25
CA SER A 112 9.57 2.66 -20.40
C SER A 112 10.75 3.56 -20.04
N ALA A 113 10.96 4.67 -20.77
CA ALA A 113 12.05 5.59 -20.53
C ALA A 113 11.98 6.25 -19.15
N VAL A 114 10.79 6.42 -18.56
CA VAL A 114 10.63 7.09 -17.26
C VAL A 114 10.84 6.16 -16.07
N VAL A 115 10.91 4.84 -16.28
CA VAL A 115 10.88 3.84 -15.20
C VAL A 115 12.10 3.94 -14.30
N HIS A 116 13.30 4.04 -14.89
CA HIS A 116 14.54 4.05 -14.13
C HIS A 116 14.65 5.27 -13.20
N ASP A 117 14.39 6.47 -13.72
CA ASP A 117 14.52 7.71 -12.97
C ASP A 117 13.46 7.84 -11.87
N ASN A 118 12.23 7.39 -12.15
CA ASN A 118 11.19 7.33 -11.13
C ASN A 118 11.50 6.28 -10.06
N ALA A 119 12.01 5.10 -10.43
CA ALA A 119 12.41 4.07 -9.47
C ALA A 119 13.53 4.57 -8.54
N MET A 120 14.47 5.37 -9.07
CA MET A 120 15.51 6.01 -8.26
C MET A 120 14.94 7.07 -7.31
N THR A 121 13.94 7.83 -7.74
CA THR A 121 13.23 8.82 -6.93
C THR A 121 12.47 8.14 -5.78
N PHE A 122 11.76 7.04 -6.08
CA PHE A 122 11.03 6.26 -5.08
C PHE A 122 11.96 5.56 -4.09
N ALA A 123 13.07 5.02 -4.57
CA ALA A 123 14.11 4.45 -3.71
C ALA A 123 14.66 5.50 -2.73
N GLU A 124 14.85 6.73 -3.17
CA GLU A 124 15.26 7.83 -2.30
C GLU A 124 14.20 8.14 -1.24
N ALA A 125 12.94 8.30 -1.65
CA ALA A 125 11.81 8.52 -0.75
C ALA A 125 11.68 7.42 0.33
N LEU A 126 11.88 6.15 -0.04
CA LEU A 126 11.90 5.03 0.92
C LEU A 126 13.00 5.15 1.97
N THR A 127 14.18 5.63 1.58
CA THR A 127 15.32 5.75 2.50
C THR A 127 15.22 6.96 3.41
N THR A 128 14.67 8.07 2.94
CA THR A 128 14.59 9.33 3.69
C THR A 128 13.29 9.49 4.47
N GLY A 129 12.16 9.02 3.94
CA GLY A 129 10.83 9.30 4.48
C GLY A 129 10.38 8.37 5.61
N TYR A 130 10.85 7.12 5.64
CA TYR A 130 10.19 6.06 6.42
C TYR A 130 11.04 5.46 7.55
N ASN A 131 12.26 5.95 7.80
CA ASN A 131 13.19 5.44 8.82
C ASN A 131 13.38 3.92 8.75
N LEU A 132 13.53 3.39 7.53
CA LEU A 132 13.52 1.95 7.25
C LEU A 132 14.89 1.29 7.38
N ASN A 133 15.97 2.05 7.61
CA ASN A 133 17.36 1.55 7.66
C ASN A 133 17.73 0.68 6.43
N VAL A 134 17.28 1.10 5.25
CA VAL A 134 17.58 0.43 3.97
C VAL A 134 18.47 1.34 3.12
N THR A 135 19.38 0.75 2.34
CA THR A 135 20.21 1.51 1.40
C THR A 135 19.44 1.81 0.12
N LYS A 136 19.73 2.95 -0.54
CA LYS A 136 19.06 3.35 -1.79
C LYS A 136 19.19 2.29 -2.88
N GLY A 137 20.36 1.66 -3.01
CA GLY A 137 20.58 0.58 -3.98
C GLY A 137 19.72 -0.67 -3.72
N LYS A 138 19.52 -1.05 -2.45
CA LYS A 138 18.60 -2.14 -2.10
C LYS A 138 17.15 -1.76 -2.39
N ALA A 139 16.73 -0.55 -2.01
CA ALA A 139 15.38 -0.04 -2.29
C ALA A 139 15.06 -0.03 -3.79
N PHE A 140 15.98 0.50 -4.61
CA PHE A 140 15.85 0.48 -6.06
C PHE A 140 15.71 -0.94 -6.60
N LYS A 141 16.61 -1.85 -6.19
CA LYS A 141 16.57 -3.24 -6.62
C LYS A 141 15.23 -3.89 -6.28
N ASP A 142 14.77 -3.76 -5.04
CA ASP A 142 13.54 -4.40 -4.57
C ASP A 142 12.30 -3.83 -5.28
N ILE A 143 12.26 -2.51 -5.55
CA ILE A 143 11.20 -1.89 -6.36
C ILE A 143 11.20 -2.46 -7.78
N VAL A 144 12.35 -2.49 -8.45
CA VAL A 144 12.44 -2.99 -9.83
C VAL A 144 12.08 -4.47 -9.90
N THR A 145 12.53 -5.29 -8.94
CA THR A 145 12.11 -6.70 -8.84
C THR A 145 10.61 -6.81 -8.68
N ALA A 146 10.01 -6.11 -7.72
CA ALA A 146 8.56 -6.15 -7.52
C ALA A 146 7.77 -5.64 -8.73
N TYR A 147 8.30 -4.66 -9.47
CA TYR A 147 7.72 -4.14 -10.71
C TYR A 147 7.73 -5.17 -11.85
N LEU A 148 8.81 -5.94 -11.99
CA LEU A 148 8.93 -6.99 -13.00
C LEU A 148 8.01 -8.19 -12.72
N ASP A 149 7.60 -8.37 -11.46
CA ASP A 149 6.70 -9.43 -11.03
C ASP A 149 5.20 -9.08 -11.21
N LEU A 150 4.86 -7.85 -11.66
CA LEU A 150 3.49 -7.37 -11.93
C LEU A 150 3.09 -7.53 -13.40
#